data_AF-A0A2J6QB18-F1
#
_entry.id   AF-A0A2J6QB18-F1
#
_cell.length_a   1.000
_cell.length_b   1.000
_cell.length_c   1.000
_cell.angle_alpha   90.00
_cell.angle_beta   90.00
_cell.angle_gamma   90.00
#
_symmetry.space_group_name_H-M   'P 1'
#
loop_
_entity.id
_entity.type
_entity.pdbx_description
1 polymer ?
#
loop_
_entity_poly.entity_id
_entity_poly.type
_entity_poly.pdbx_seq_one_letter_code
_entity_poly.pdbx_strand_id
1 'polypeptide(L)'
;MDARLSASVSPPLSLAPQLPTPSSTTMPLPPEATYSSKEELYRAIQAFAIQHHYAFTIGRSNKTITRKTVRKTVIDIYNYP
;
A
#
# COMPACT_ATOMS: atom_id res chain seq x y z
N MET A 1 -41.78 14.84 46.05
CA MET A 1 -40.48 15.22 45.43
C MET A 1 -39.96 13.94 44.82
N ASP A 2 -40.37 13.64 43.60
CA ASP A 2 -40.25 12.31 43.03
C ASP A 2 -39.39 12.42 41.78
N ALA A 3 -38.09 12.17 41.96
CA ALA A 3 -37.09 12.22 40.91
C ALA A 3 -37.24 11.01 39.99
N ARG A 4 -37.92 11.19 38.85
CA ARG A 4 -37.89 10.19 37.77
C ARG A 4 -36.59 10.34 36.98
N LEU A 5 -35.64 9.44 37.26
CA LEU A 5 -34.43 9.23 36.49
C LEU A 5 -34.81 8.81 35.06
N SER A 6 -34.65 9.72 34.10
CA SER A 6 -34.83 9.44 32.68
C SER A 6 -33.58 8.71 32.18
N ALA A 7 -33.59 7.38 32.22
CA ALA A 7 -32.52 6.57 31.64
C ALA A 7 -32.64 6.60 30.11
N SER A 8 -31.74 7.34 29.46
CA SER A 8 -31.55 7.35 28.00
C SER A 8 -30.85 6.05 27.60
N VAL A 9 -31.61 4.99 27.35
CA VAL A 9 -31.08 3.77 26.74
C VAL A 9 -31.08 3.96 25.24
N SER A 10 -29.89 4.21 24.68
CA SER A 10 -29.65 4.17 23.24
C SER A 10 -29.92 2.75 22.72
N PRO A 11 -30.65 2.56 21.61
CA PRO A 11 -30.85 1.22 21.05
C PRO A 11 -29.51 0.63 20.58
N PRO A 12 -29.32 -0.70 20.69
CA PRO A 12 -28.13 -1.34 20.16
C PRO A 12 -28.15 -1.21 18.63
N LEU A 13 -27.04 -0.74 18.07
CA LEU A 13 -26.83 -0.62 16.62
C LEU A 13 -27.09 -1.99 15.98
N SER A 14 -28.20 -2.06 15.25
CA SER A 14 -28.63 -3.25 14.53
C SER A 14 -27.56 -3.63 13.50
N LEU A 15 -27.13 -4.89 13.57
CA LEU A 15 -26.15 -5.53 12.72
C LEU A 15 -26.63 -5.49 11.25
N ALA A 16 -26.25 -4.46 10.51
CA ALA A 16 -26.50 -4.40 9.07
C ALA A 16 -25.78 -5.56 8.38
N PRO A 17 -26.39 -6.23 7.38
CA PRO A 17 -25.72 -7.25 6.60
C PRO A 17 -24.46 -6.65 5.96
N GLN A 18 -23.29 -7.11 6.39
CA GLN A 18 -22.03 -6.69 5.79
C GLN A 18 -22.01 -7.23 4.35
N LEU A 19 -22.27 -6.34 3.40
CA LEU A 19 -21.96 -6.54 1.99
C LEU A 19 -20.50 -7.00 1.92
N PRO A 20 -20.15 -8.08 1.21
CA PRO A 20 -18.75 -8.46 1.06
C PRO A 20 -18.04 -7.29 0.39
N THR A 21 -17.22 -6.58 1.15
CA THR A 21 -16.30 -5.61 0.59
C THR A 21 -15.46 -6.38 -0.42
N PRO A 22 -15.26 -5.88 -1.65
CA PRO A 22 -14.29 -6.49 -2.54
C PRO A 22 -12.99 -6.52 -1.74
N SER A 23 -12.49 -7.72 -1.47
CA SER A 23 -11.17 -7.93 -0.89
C SER A 23 -10.21 -7.27 -1.84
N SER A 24 -9.92 -6.00 -1.60
CA SER A 24 -8.90 -5.26 -2.33
C SER A 24 -7.68 -6.15 -2.20
N THR A 25 -7.23 -6.69 -3.32
CA THR A 25 -5.96 -7.41 -3.43
C THR A 25 -4.88 -6.40 -3.10
N THR A 26 -4.74 -6.13 -1.81
CA THR A 26 -3.93 -5.07 -1.25
C THR A 26 -2.56 -5.67 -1.24
N MET A 27 -1.85 -5.51 -2.36
CA MET A 27 -0.42 -5.80 -2.37
C MET A 27 0.18 -5.00 -1.21
N PRO A 28 0.83 -5.65 -0.23
CA PRO A 28 1.48 -4.91 0.82
C PRO A 28 2.52 -4.03 0.16
N LEU A 29 2.53 -2.75 0.52
CA LEU A 29 3.58 -1.86 0.05
C LEU A 29 4.88 -2.23 0.78
N PRO A 30 6.02 -2.18 0.07
CA PRO A 30 7.31 -2.28 0.75
C PRO A 30 7.44 -1.11 1.74
N PRO A 31 8.04 -1.35 2.92
CA PRO A 31 8.24 -0.29 3.91
C PRO A 31 9.15 0.81 3.36
N GLU A 32 8.88 2.06 3.74
CA GLU A 32 9.71 3.19 3.37
C GLU A 32 11.07 3.07 4.08
N ALA A 33 12.14 2.96 3.28
CA ALA A 33 13.50 2.79 3.79
C ALA A 33 14.50 3.61 2.97
N THR A 34 15.56 4.06 3.63
CA THR A 34 16.70 4.72 2.98
C THR A 34 17.85 3.74 2.88
N TYR A 35 18.40 3.57 1.68
CA TYR A 35 19.48 2.62 1.42
C TYR A 35 20.79 3.35 1.16
N SER A 36 21.89 2.81 1.68
CA SER A 36 23.22 3.41 1.54
C SER A 36 23.83 3.15 0.16
N SER A 37 23.34 2.11 -0.53
CA SER A 37 23.78 1.74 -1.87
C SER A 37 22.62 1.24 -2.73
N LYS A 38 22.85 1.22 -4.05
CA LYS A 38 21.89 0.71 -5.03
C LYS A 38 21.71 -0.80 -4.91
N GLU A 39 22.78 -1.52 -4.60
CA GLU A 39 22.82 -2.96 -4.43
C GLU A 39 21.99 -3.40 -3.22
N GLU A 40 22.05 -2.62 -2.14
CA GLU A 40 21.25 -2.82 -0.93
C GLU A 40 19.74 -2.65 -1.19
N LEU A 41 19.36 -1.59 -1.90
CA LEU A 41 17.98 -1.38 -2.36
C LEU A 41 17.47 -2.57 -3.18
N TYR A 42 18.27 -3.07 -4.12
CA TYR A 42 17.87 -4.21 -4.95
C TYR A 42 17.72 -5.50 -4.16
N ARG A 43 18.61 -5.76 -3.21
CA ARG A 43 18.49 -6.91 -2.32
C ARG A 43 17.21 -6.83 -1.47
N ALA A 44 16.89 -5.66 -0.95
CA ALA A 44 15.68 -5.45 -0.17
C ALA A 44 14.40 -5.67 -0.99
N ILE A 45 14.34 -5.09 -2.21
CA ILE A 45 13.19 -5.27 -3.11
C ILE A 45 13.05 -6.73 -3.54
N GLN A 46 14.17 -7.41 -3.83
CA GLN A 46 14.14 -8.82 -4.20
C GLN A 46 13.63 -9.70 -3.06
N ALA A 47 14.09 -9.46 -1.82
CA ALA A 47 13.62 -10.19 -0.65
C ALA A 47 12.11 -9.98 -0.43
N PHE A 48 11.64 -8.74 -0.56
CA PHE A 48 10.21 -8.41 -0.48
C PHE A 48 9.39 -9.10 -1.58
N ALA A 49 9.90 -9.08 -2.81
CA ALA A 49 9.26 -9.72 -3.94
C ALA A 49 9.16 -11.24 -3.78
N ILE A 50 10.21 -11.90 -3.28
CA ILE A 50 10.18 -13.34 -2.98
C ILE A 50 9.13 -13.66 -1.91
N GLN A 51 9.08 -12.88 -0.83
CA GLN A 51 8.16 -13.10 0.27
C GLN A 51 6.68 -12.97 -0.15
N HIS A 52 6.39 -12.09 -1.10
CA HIS A 52 5.03 -11.78 -1.52
C HIS A 52 4.65 -12.33 -2.91
N HIS A 53 5.52 -13.14 -3.52
CA HIS A 53 5.34 -13.67 -4.89
C HIS A 53 5.16 -12.56 -5.94
N TYR A 54 6.02 -11.54 -5.89
CA TYR A 54 6.06 -10.45 -6.86
C TYR A 54 7.24 -10.61 -7.81
N ALA A 55 7.08 -10.03 -8.99
CA ALA A 55 8.17 -9.73 -9.89
C ALA A 55 8.42 -8.22 -9.89
N PHE A 56 9.68 -7.84 -10.05
CA PHE A 56 10.04 -6.44 -10.23
C PHE A 56 10.96 -6.28 -11.44
N THR A 57 10.83 -5.13 -12.11
CA THR A 57 11.69 -4.74 -13.22
C THR A 57 12.26 -3.36 -12.98
N ILE A 58 13.44 -3.11 -13.55
CA ILE A 58 14.12 -1.82 -13.46
C ILE A 58 13.99 -1.12 -14.81
N GLY A 59 13.15 -0.08 -14.84
CA GLY A 59 12.92 0.77 -15.99
C GLY A 59 13.75 2.05 -15.96
N ARG A 60 13.79 2.74 -17.10
CA ARG A 60 14.30 4.11 -17.21
C ARG A 60 13.20 4.99 -17.75
N SER A 61 12.80 6.00 -16.99
CA SER A 61 11.90 7.04 -17.46
C SER A 61 12.72 8.25 -17.91
N ASN A 62 12.42 8.75 -19.11
CA ASN A 62 13.00 9.96 -19.65
C ASN A 62 11.99 11.08 -19.53
N LYS A 63 12.30 12.11 -18.74
CA LYS A 63 11.54 13.36 -18.75
C LYS A 63 12.29 14.38 -19.61
N THR A 64 11.67 14.77 -20.72
CA THR A 64 12.18 15.84 -21.58
C THR A 64 11.59 17.16 -21.11
N ILE A 65 12.43 18.04 -20.53
CA ILE A 65 12.05 19.43 -20.21
C ILE A 65 12.90 20.32 -21.11
N THR A 66 12.24 21.06 -22.02
CA THR A 66 12.79 22.12 -22.88
C THR A 66 14.32 22.09 -23.01
N ARG A 67 14.81 21.13 -23.82
CA ARG A 67 16.22 20.89 -24.21
C ARG A 67 17.13 20.12 -23.23
N LYS A 68 16.64 19.62 -22.09
CA LYS A 68 17.37 18.69 -21.22
C LYS A 68 16.57 17.40 -21.00
N THR A 69 17.25 16.26 -21.17
CA THR A 69 16.71 14.93 -20.84
C THR A 69 17.20 14.55 -19.46
N VAL A 70 16.29 14.48 -18.49
CA VAL A 70 16.59 13.94 -17.16
C VAL A 70 16.21 12.46 -17.16
N ARG A 71 17.18 11.59 -16.85
CA ARG A 71 16.97 10.14 -16.71
C ARG A 71 16.62 9.84 -15.26
N LYS A 72 15.49 9.17 -15.04
CA LYS A 72 15.09 8.63 -13.74
C LYS A 72 15.04 7.11 -13.82
N THR A 73 15.65 6.44 -12.86
CA THR A 73 15.45 5.00 -12.66
C THR A 73 14.08 4.80 -12.03
N VAL A 74 13.29 3.88 -12.57
CA VAL A 74 11.97 3.50 -12.05
C VAL A 74 12.02 2.01 -11.72
N ILE A 75 11.36 1.62 -10.64
CA ILE A 75 11.20 0.22 -10.27
C ILE A 75 9.72 -0.07 -10.32
N ASP A 76 9.35 -0.99 -11.19
CA ASP A 76 7.97 -1.43 -11.35
C ASP A 76 7.81 -2.80 -10.71
N ILE A 77 6.77 -2.99 -9.89
CA ILE A 77 6.49 -4.23 -9.17
C ILE A 77 5.12 -4.75 -9.62
N TYR A 78 5.06 -6.03 -9.98
CA TYR A 78 3.86 -6.69 -10.49
C TYR A 78 3.67 -8.05 -9.82
N ASN A 79 2.44 -8.56 -9.83
CA ASN A 79 2.13 -9.88 -9.28
C ASN A 79 2.74 -10.97 -10.17
N TYR A 80 3.41 -11.95 -9.58
CA TYR A 80 3.91 -13.11 -10.30
C TYR A 80 2.83 -14.21 -10.29
N PRO A 81 2.50 -14.82 -11.43
CA PRO A 81 1.50 -15.89 -11.53
C PRO A 81 1.96 -17.21 -10.90
#